data_AF-Q67N01-F1
#
_entry.id   AF-Q67N01-F1
#
_cell.length_a   1.000
_cell.length_b   1.000
_cell.length_c   1.000
_cell.angle_alpha   90.00
_cell.angle_beta   90.00
_cell.angle_gamma   90.00
#
_symmetry.space_group_name_H-M   'P 1'
#
loop_
_entity.id
_entity.type
_entity.pdbx_description
1 polymer ?
#
loop_
_entity_poly.entity_id
_entity_poly.type
_entity_poly.pdbx_seq_one_letter_code
_entity_poly.pdbx_strand_id
1 'polypeptide(L)'
;MRVRKLIAETVWEIAGVMLLVLFVVLIATMPPLDLTPNPDSLIGYTIQVDTEQWGQTLRAYLQTLGSGSLGTNRRGHDVAGLLLPRILNTLRLVAISLAFALPLGVVKGLRDFQALRRRGSAVGPLLTGLLQGVPDFFLVMLLPIGVV
;
A
#
# COMPACT_ATOMS: atom_id res chain seq x y z
N MET A 1 33.58 12.87 -6.82
CA MET A 1 32.71 12.10 -7.76
C MET A 1 31.56 11.36 -7.07
N ARG A 2 31.77 10.70 -5.91
CA ARG A 2 30.69 9.96 -5.19
C ARG A 2 29.50 10.81 -4.74
N VAL A 3 29.73 12.05 -4.30
CA VAL A 3 28.65 12.94 -3.82
C VAL A 3 27.67 13.34 -4.92
N ARG A 4 28.14 13.59 -6.15
CA ARG A 4 27.26 13.91 -7.29
C ARG A 4 26.37 12.74 -7.70
N LYS A 5 26.86 11.51 -7.55
CA LYS A 5 26.11 10.29 -7.85
C LYS A 5 24.98 10.08 -6.82
N LEU A 6 25.30 10.21 -5.54
CA LEU A 6 24.31 10.15 -4.44
C LEU A 6 23.22 11.22 -4.60
N ILE A 7 23.59 12.47 -4.91
CA ILE A 7 22.60 13.53 -5.14
C ILE A 7 21.69 13.20 -6.33
N ALA A 8 22.26 12.70 -7.44
CA ALA A 8 21.47 12.34 -8.61
C ALA A 8 20.49 11.17 -8.34
N GLU A 9 20.92 10.16 -7.59
CA GLU A 9 20.07 9.02 -7.19
C GLU A 9 18.91 9.48 -6.29
N THR A 10 19.20 10.28 -5.26
CA THR A 10 18.15 10.80 -4.37
C THR A 10 17.17 11.71 -5.11
N VAL A 11 17.65 12.56 -6.02
CA VAL A 11 16.78 13.42 -6.84
C VAL A 11 15.87 12.57 -7.73
N TRP A 12 16.39 11.50 -8.31
CA TRP A 12 15.60 10.59 -9.15
C TRP A 12 14.52 9.85 -8.35
N GLU A 13 14.85 9.35 -7.16
CA GLU A 13 13.89 8.71 -6.26
C GLU A 13 12.77 9.67 -5.86
N ILE A 14 13.12 10.89 -5.46
CA ILE A 14 12.14 11.93 -5.10
C ILE A 14 11.25 12.25 -6.30
N ALA A 15 11.82 12.42 -7.49
CA ALA A 15 11.06 12.66 -8.71
C ALA A 15 10.09 11.51 -9.03
N GLY A 16 10.54 10.26 -8.86
CA GLY A 16 9.70 9.07 -9.05
C GLY A 16 8.53 9.03 -8.07
N VAL A 17 8.78 9.30 -6.78
CA VAL A 17 7.71 9.36 -5.76
C VAL A 17 6.73 10.49 -6.05
N MET A 18 7.22 11.68 -6.40
CA MET A 18 6.36 12.82 -6.75
C MET A 18 5.47 12.51 -7.96
N LEU A 19 6.02 11.85 -8.98
CA LEU A 19 5.27 11.44 -10.17
C LEU A 19 4.20 10.39 -9.83
N LEU A 20 4.52 9.41 -8.97
CA LEU A 20 3.56 8.43 -8.48
C LEU A 20 2.41 9.11 -7.72
N VAL A 21 2.74 10.01 -6.79
CA VAL A 21 1.73 10.75 -6.01
C VAL A 21 0.84 11.57 -6.94
N LEU A 22 1.43 12.29 -7.89
CA LEU A 22 0.68 13.06 -8.89
C LEU A 22 -0.27 12.16 -9.69
N PHE A 23 0.22 11.01 -10.16
CA PHE A 23 -0.58 10.04 -10.90
C PHE A 23 -1.76 9.51 -10.07
N VAL A 24 -1.53 9.15 -8.81
CA VAL A 24 -2.59 8.70 -7.90
C VAL A 24 -3.63 9.79 -7.67
N VAL A 25 -3.21 11.04 -7.47
CA VAL A 25 -4.13 12.18 -7.27
C VAL A 25 -4.95 12.44 -8.53
N LEU A 26 -4.33 12.40 -9.71
CA LEU A 26 -5.04 12.59 -10.98
C LEU A 26 -6.11 11.52 -11.20
N ILE A 27 -5.79 10.25 -10.93
CA ILE A 27 -6.77 9.15 -11.03
C ILE A 27 -7.86 9.28 -9.97
N ALA A 28 -7.50 9.58 -8.72
CA ALA A 28 -8.46 9.68 -7.63
C ALA A 28 -9.46 10.83 -7.80
N THR A 29 -9.06 11.90 -8.48
CA THR A 29 -9.89 13.08 -8.77
C THR A 29 -10.62 12.99 -10.11
N MET A 30 -10.42 11.92 -10.88
CA MET A 30 -11.07 11.74 -12.17
C MET A 30 -12.60 11.66 -12.00
N PRO A 31 -13.38 12.44 -12.77
CA PRO A 31 -14.83 12.38 -12.73
C PRO A 31 -15.33 11.00 -13.21
N PRO A 32 -16.56 10.60 -12.86
CA PRO A 32 -17.15 9.37 -13.38
C PRO A 32 -17.16 9.39 -14.91
N LEU A 33 -16.85 8.24 -15.50
CA LEU A 33 -16.90 8.06 -16.95
C LEU A 33 -18.36 7.87 -17.36
N ASP A 34 -18.91 8.83 -18.09
CA ASP A 34 -20.21 8.67 -18.72
C ASP A 34 -20.05 7.84 -19.99
N LEU A 35 -20.55 6.60 -19.93
CA LEU A 35 -20.58 5.68 -21.06
C LEU A 35 -21.87 5.93 -21.84
N THR A 36 -21.80 6.74 -22.89
CA THR A 36 -22.96 6.95 -23.76
C THR A 36 -22.97 5.88 -24.86
N PRO A 37 -24.09 5.13 -25.04
CA PRO A 37 -24.21 4.18 -26.14
C PRO A 37 -24.09 4.90 -27.47
N ASN A 38 -23.16 4.46 -28.31
CA ASN A 38 -22.99 5.00 -29.66
C ASN A 38 -23.61 4.02 -30.67
N PRO A 39 -24.75 4.36 -31.30
CA PRO A 39 -25.44 3.45 -32.22
C PRO A 39 -24.64 3.14 -33.49
N ASP A 40 -23.59 3.92 -33.81
CA ASP A 40 -22.82 3.79 -35.05
C ASP A 40 -21.48 3.03 -34.86
N SER A 41 -21.23 2.48 -33.66
CA SER A 41 -19.96 1.82 -33.30
C SER A 41 -20.17 0.35 -32.94
N LEU A 42 -19.41 -0.56 -33.57
CA LEU A 42 -19.40 -2.00 -33.25
C LEU A 42 -18.90 -2.31 -31.83
N ILE A 43 -18.31 -1.33 -31.13
CA ILE A 43 -17.85 -1.44 -29.72
C ILE A 43 -18.72 -0.58 -28.78
N GLY A 44 -19.70 0.15 -29.32
CA GLY A 44 -20.92 0.58 -28.63
C GLY A 44 -20.83 1.69 -27.58
N TYR A 45 -19.67 2.26 -27.25
CA TYR A 45 -19.57 3.32 -26.25
C TYR A 45 -18.62 4.44 -26.65
N THR A 46 -19.07 5.68 -26.48
CA THR A 46 -18.19 6.87 -26.52
C THR A 46 -17.84 7.23 -25.08
N ILE A 47 -16.54 7.34 -24.78
CA ILE A 47 -16.05 7.81 -23.48
C ILE A 47 -15.87 9.32 -23.60
N GLN A 48 -16.71 10.10 -22.93
CA GLN A 48 -16.49 11.55 -22.78
C GLN A 48 -15.92 11.83 -21.39
N VAL A 49 -14.75 12.48 -21.36
CA VAL A 49 -14.14 12.97 -20.12
C VAL A 49 -14.31 14.47 -20.10
N ASP A 50 -15.11 14.97 -19.15
CA ASP A 50 -15.25 16.41 -18.93
C ASP A 50 -14.02 16.95 -18.19
N THR A 51 -13.12 17.59 -18.95
CA THR A 51 -11.90 18.18 -18.43
C THR A 51 -12.15 19.38 -17.54
N GLU A 52 -13.25 20.12 -17.74
CA GLU A 52 -13.60 21.26 -16.89
C GLU A 52 -14.08 20.77 -15.52
N GLN A 53 -14.97 19.77 -15.51
CA GLN A 53 -15.42 19.13 -14.27
C GLN A 53 -14.25 18.47 -13.51
N TRP A 54 -13.31 17.85 -14.22
CA TRP A 54 -12.11 17.29 -13.60
C TRP A 54 -11.26 18.38 -12.94
N GLY A 55 -11.02 19.49 -13.64
CA GLY A 55 -10.28 20.64 -13.10
C GLY A 55 -10.94 21.24 -11.85
N GLN A 56 -12.27 21.32 -11.82
CA GLN A 56 -13.02 21.76 -10.64
C GLN A 56 -12.88 20.79 -9.47
N THR A 57 -12.98 19.48 -9.74
CA THR A 57 -12.79 18.42 -8.74
C THR A 57 -11.40 18.47 -8.12
N LEU A 58 -10.36 18.67 -8.94
CA LEU A 58 -8.98 18.80 -8.48
C LEU A 58 -8.79 20.05 -7.60
N ARG A 59 -9.35 21.21 -8.00
CA ARG A 59 -9.27 22.43 -7.19
C ARG A 59 -9.97 22.27 -5.84
N ALA A 60 -11.17 21.68 -5.83
CA ALA A 60 -11.92 21.40 -4.60
C ALA A 60 -11.14 20.44 -3.67
N TYR A 61 -10.52 19.40 -4.23
CA TYR A 61 -9.65 18.49 -3.50
C TYR A 61 -8.45 19.21 -2.86
N LEU A 62 -7.75 20.05 -3.62
CA LEU A 62 -6.61 20.83 -3.10
C LEU A 62 -7.02 21.84 -2.03
N GLN A 63 -8.18 22.48 -2.16
CA GLN A 63 -8.73 23.36 -1.12
C GLN A 63 -9.09 22.60 0.16
N THR A 64 -9.63 21.40 0.02
CA THR A 64 -9.96 20.50 1.15
C THR A 64 -8.70 20.06 1.89
N LEU A 65 -7.64 19.71 1.15
CA LEU A 65 -6.32 19.43 1.74
C LEU A 65 -5.77 20.65 2.46
N GLY A 66 -5.89 21.84 1.87
CA GLY A 66 -5.44 23.11 2.47
C GLY A 66 -6.16 23.47 3.76
N SER A 67 -7.39 23.00 3.98
CA SER A 67 -8.12 23.18 5.24
C SER A 67 -7.76 22.15 6.31
N GLY A 68 -6.86 21.20 6.02
CA GLY A 68 -6.46 20.12 6.92
C GLY A 68 -7.45 18.96 6.98
N SER A 69 -8.44 18.92 6.07
CA SER A 69 -9.40 17.83 5.96
C SER A 69 -8.99 16.83 4.88
N LEU A 70 -9.36 15.57 5.05
CA LEU A 70 -9.27 14.53 4.02
C LEU A 70 -10.53 14.49 3.13
N GLY A 71 -11.49 15.38 3.38
CA GLY A 71 -12.74 15.48 2.65
C GLY A 71 -13.75 14.41 3.04
N THR A 72 -14.81 14.31 2.25
CA THR A 72 -15.85 13.30 2.41
C THR A 72 -15.75 12.24 1.32
N ASN A 73 -16.20 11.03 1.62
CA ASN A 73 -16.31 9.98 0.62
C ASN A 73 -17.53 10.23 -0.29
N ARG A 74 -17.72 9.39 -1.32
CA ARG A 74 -18.88 9.45 -2.23
C ARG A 74 -20.25 9.37 -1.54
N ARG A 75 -20.30 8.95 -0.27
CA ARG A 75 -21.52 8.85 0.54
C ARG A 75 -21.66 10.01 1.54
N GLY A 76 -20.80 11.03 1.46
CA GLY A 76 -20.83 12.21 2.32
C GLY A 76 -20.25 12.01 3.72
N HIS A 77 -19.62 10.87 4.02
CA HIS A 77 -18.97 10.65 5.32
C HIS A 77 -17.55 11.21 5.31
N ASP A 78 -17.15 11.86 6.40
CA ASP A 78 -15.78 12.31 6.61
C ASP A 78 -14.79 11.14 6.51
N VAL A 79 -13.80 11.29 5.64
CA VAL A 79 -12.79 10.27 5.36
C VAL A 79 -11.86 10.11 6.56
N ALA A 80 -11.52 11.20 7.23
CA ALA A 80 -10.63 11.16 8.39
C ALA A 80 -11.26 10.36 9.55
N GLY A 81 -12.54 10.63 9.86
CA GLY A 81 -13.29 9.88 10.88
C GLY A 81 -13.40 8.37 10.60
N LEU A 82 -13.41 7.95 9.32
CA LEU A 82 -13.44 6.54 8.95
C LEU A 82 -12.06 5.87 8.95
N LEU A 83 -11.02 6.59 8.52
CA LEU A 83 -9.67 6.06 8.42
C LEU A 83 -8.95 6.00 9.76
N LEU A 84 -9.12 7.02 10.61
CA LEU A 84 -8.35 7.15 11.85
C LEU A 84 -8.51 5.93 12.77
N PRO A 85 -9.73 5.41 13.04
CA PRO A 85 -9.89 4.19 13.84
C PRO A 85 -9.23 2.96 13.19
N ARG A 86 -9.26 2.87 11.85
CA ARG A 86 -8.66 1.74 11.11
C ARG A 86 -7.14 1.79 11.16
N ILE A 87 -6.55 2.98 11.03
CA ILE A 87 -5.10 3.19 11.17
C ILE A 87 -4.67 2.79 12.58
N LEU A 88 -5.39 3.22 13.61
CA LEU A 88 -5.10 2.84 15.00
C LEU A 88 -5.19 1.33 15.23
N ASN A 89 -6.22 0.68 14.70
CA ASN A 89 -6.35 -0.78 14.78
C ASN A 89 -5.20 -1.50 14.07
N THR A 90 -4.81 -1.02 12.88
CA THR A 90 -3.68 -1.58 12.12
C THR A 90 -2.37 -1.39 12.88
N LEU A 91 -2.14 -0.20 13.45
CA LEU A 91 -0.95 0.09 14.23
C LEU A 91 -0.86 -0.79 15.49
N ARG A 92 -2.00 -1.00 16.16
CA ARG A 92 -2.08 -1.92 17.31
C ARG A 92 -1.74 -3.35 16.90
N LEU A 93 -2.25 -3.80 15.75
CA LEU A 93 -1.95 -5.12 15.22
C LEU A 93 -0.44 -5.25 14.92
N VAL A 94 0.15 -4.28 14.22
CA VAL A 94 1.59 -4.22 13.95
C VAL A 94 2.39 -4.26 15.26
N ALA A 95 1.99 -3.50 16.27
CA ALA A 95 2.68 -3.48 17.56
C ALA A 95 2.64 -4.85 18.26
N ILE A 96 1.49 -5.52 18.25
CA ILE A 96 1.34 -6.87 18.81
C ILE A 96 2.21 -7.86 18.01
N SER A 97 2.12 -7.84 16.69
CA SER A 97 2.94 -8.70 15.82
C SER A 97 4.43 -8.48 16.06
N LEU A 98 4.87 -7.23 16.21
CA LEU A 98 6.26 -6.90 16.50
C LEU A 98 6.70 -7.42 17.87
N ALA A 99 5.83 -7.29 18.88
CA ALA A 99 6.09 -7.79 20.23
C ALA A 99 6.31 -9.31 20.27
N PHE A 100 5.65 -10.08 19.40
CA PHE A 100 5.90 -11.52 19.25
C PHE A 100 7.06 -11.84 18.31
N ALA A 101 7.18 -11.13 17.20
CA ALA A 101 8.19 -11.38 16.17
C ALA A 101 9.61 -11.12 16.69
N LEU A 102 9.82 -10.07 17.49
CA LEU A 102 11.15 -9.72 17.99
C LEU A 102 11.75 -10.81 18.90
N PRO A 103 11.10 -11.27 20.00
CA PRO A 103 11.67 -12.32 20.84
C PRO A 103 11.90 -13.63 20.07
N LEU A 104 10.93 -14.05 19.25
CA LEU A 104 11.03 -15.28 18.47
C LEU A 104 12.15 -15.20 17.43
N GLY A 105 12.25 -14.07 16.74
CA GLY A 105 13.30 -13.80 15.76
C GLY A 105 14.69 -13.78 16.39
N VAL A 106 14.85 -13.17 17.57
CA VAL A 106 16.13 -13.15 18.31
C VAL A 106 16.52 -14.55 18.76
N VAL A 107 15.61 -15.31 19.38
CA VAL A 107 15.89 -16.68 19.83
C VAL A 107 16.27 -17.58 18.65
N LYS A 108 15.54 -17.47 17.53
CA LYS A 108 15.86 -18.21 16.30
C LYS A 108 17.22 -17.80 15.74
N GLY A 109 17.49 -16.50 15.63
CA GLY A 109 18.76 -15.99 15.10
C GLY A 109 19.97 -16.47 15.90
N LEU A 110 19.86 -16.51 17.23
CA LEU A 110 20.92 -17.07 18.10
C LEU A 110 21.12 -18.57 17.86
N ARG A 111 20.04 -19.34 17.72
CA ARG A 111 20.13 -20.79 17.44
C ARG A 111 20.74 -21.07 16.06
N ASP A 112 20.32 -20.35 15.03
CA ASP A 112 20.84 -20.51 13.67
C ASP A 112 22.34 -20.13 13.63
N PHE A 113 22.75 -19.07 14.34
CA PHE A 113 24.17 -18.69 14.48
C PHE A 113 25.01 -19.77 15.18
N GLN A 114 24.48 -20.38 16.25
CA GLN A 114 25.16 -21.47 16.96
C GLN A 114 25.23 -22.75 16.11
N ALA A 115 24.20 -23.06 15.32
CA ALA A 115 24.15 -24.21 14.44
C ALA A 115 25.17 -24.13 13.30
N LEU A 116 25.32 -22.94 12.69
CA LEU A 116 26.38 -22.65 11.70
C LEU A 116 27.78 -22.92 12.27
N ARG A 117 28.03 -22.52 13.53
CA ARG A 117 29.32 -22.75 14.20
C ARG A 117 29.61 -24.24 14.48
N ARG A 118 28.56 -25.08 14.64
CA ARG A 118 28.68 -26.52 14.94
C ARG A 118 28.62 -27.42 13.69
N ARG A 119 28.61 -26.86 12.46
CA ARG A 119 28.30 -27.59 11.21
C ARG A 119 27.00 -28.41 11.31
N GLY A 120 26.06 -27.96 12.13
CA GLY A 120 24.79 -28.65 12.36
C GLY A 120 23.73 -28.20 11.38
N SER A 121 23.23 -29.16 10.59
CA SER A 121 21.98 -29.23 9.81
C SER A 121 21.38 -27.94 9.20
N ALA A 122 21.18 -27.97 7.87
CA ALA A 122 20.53 -26.93 7.06
C ALA A 122 18.99 -26.80 7.24
N VAL A 123 18.40 -27.46 8.23
CA VAL A 123 16.94 -27.48 8.43
C VAL A 123 16.39 -26.10 8.84
N GLY A 124 17.12 -25.34 9.66
CA GLY A 124 16.71 -24.00 10.10
C GLY A 124 16.55 -22.98 8.96
N PRO A 125 17.56 -22.83 8.09
CA PRO A 125 17.48 -22.00 6.90
C PRO A 125 16.37 -22.45 5.92
N LEU A 126 16.18 -23.76 5.75
CA LEU A 126 15.21 -24.31 4.80
C LEU A 126 13.76 -24.04 5.24
N LEU A 127 13.44 -24.21 6.52
CA LEU A 127 12.13 -23.86 7.09
C LEU A 127 11.82 -22.37 6.99
N THR A 128 12.84 -21.52 7.14
CA THR A 128 12.69 -20.07 7.01
C THR A 128 12.39 -19.68 5.57
N GLY A 129 13.12 -20.27 4.61
CA GLY A 129 12.87 -20.04 3.18
C GLY A 129 11.49 -20.54 2.75
N LEU A 130 11.03 -21.68 3.26
CA LEU A 130 9.68 -22.18 3.00
C LEU A 130 8.62 -21.23 3.54
N LEU A 131 8.72 -20.80 4.79
CA LEU A 131 7.74 -19.89 5.40
C LEU A 131 7.74 -18.50 4.76
N GLN A 132 8.90 -17.98 4.35
CA GLN A 132 8.99 -16.72 3.60
C GLN A 132 8.49 -16.85 2.15
N GLY A 133 8.53 -18.06 1.58
CA GLY A 133 8.04 -18.35 0.25
C GLY A 133 6.52 -18.55 0.16
N VAL A 134 5.82 -18.67 1.30
CA VAL A 134 4.36 -18.78 1.32
C VAL A 134 3.74 -17.40 1.09
N PRO A 135 2.92 -17.21 0.05
CA PRO A 135 2.19 -15.96 -0.15
C PRO A 135 1.27 -15.63 1.04
N ASP A 136 1.27 -14.37 1.46
CA ASP A 136 0.52 -13.89 2.65
C ASP A 136 -0.97 -14.27 2.61
N PHE A 137 -1.59 -14.33 1.44
CA PHE A 137 -3.00 -14.69 1.31
C PHE A 137 -3.28 -16.14 1.76
N PHE A 138 -2.34 -17.07 1.57
CA PHE A 138 -2.51 -18.45 2.05
C PHE A 138 -2.44 -18.51 3.57
N LEU A 139 -1.57 -17.71 4.19
CA LEU A 139 -1.48 -17.61 5.65
C LEU A 139 -2.79 -17.08 6.24
N VAL A 140 -3.36 -16.04 5.60
CA VAL A 140 -4.66 -15.47 6.00
C VAL A 140 -5.80 -16.47 5.80
N MET A 141 -5.77 -17.30 4.75
CA MET A 141 -6.80 -18.30 4.47
C MET A 141 -6.74 -19.51 5.42
N LEU A 142 -5.57 -19.86 5.93
CA LEU A 142 -5.38 -20.96 6.89
C LEU A 142 -5.75 -20.57 8.32
N LEU A 143 -5.68 -19.28 8.65
CA LEU A 143 -5.91 -18.76 10.01
C LEU A 143 -7.33 -19.05 10.56
N PRO A 144 -8.43 -18.95 9.77
CA PRO A 144 -9.78 -19.32 10.21
C PRO A 144 -9.96 -20.82 10.47
N ILE A 145 -9.17 -21.69 9.83
CA ILE A 145 -9.35 -23.16 9.86
C ILE A 145 -8.93 -23.73 11.22
N GLY A 146 -8.06 -23.03 11.96
CA GLY A 146 -7.60 -23.44 13.30
C GLY A 146 -8.41 -22.87 14.47
N VAL A 147 -9.49 -22.12 14.23
CA VAL A 147 -10.30 -21.45 15.27
C VAL A 147 -11.67 -22.15 15.45
N VAL A 148 -11.73 -23.46 15.21
CA VAL A 148 -12.89 -24.32 15.54
C VAL A 148 -12.63 -25.02 16.87
#